data_AF-A0AAW7CD56-F1
#
_entry.id   AF-A0AAW7CD56-F1
#
_cell.length_a   1.000
_cell.length_b   1.000
_cell.length_c   1.000
_cell.angle_alpha   90.00
_cell.angle_beta   90.00
_cell.angle_gamma   90.00
#
_symmetry.space_group_name_H-M   'P 1'
#
loop_
_entity.id
_entity.type
_entity.pdbx_description
1 polymer ?
#
loop_
_entity_poly.entity_id
_entity_poly.type
_entity_poly.pdbx_seq_one_letter_code
_entity_poly.pdbx_strand_id
1 'polypeptide(L)'
;MGTPIHPLLVHFPIALLIFGVIFQFVALWKKEFFNKMALYLFGSGFVMGIASYMTGDSAIPDAREKWGQAVHSMVETHEHYALITMAIFGAVLFFKLLPVSNRINGSCRLCLSCALLAQPRWL
;
A
#
# COMPACT_ATOMS: atom_id res chain seq x y z
N MET A 1 27.65 -13.19 -16.90
CA MET A 1 26.68 -13.59 -15.86
C MET A 1 26.20 -12.32 -15.16
N GLY A 2 25.07 -11.77 -15.59
CA GLY A 2 24.42 -10.66 -14.89
C GLY A 2 23.63 -11.21 -13.70
N THR A 3 23.56 -10.48 -12.60
CA THR A 3 22.60 -10.79 -11.55
C THR A 3 21.20 -10.42 -12.05
N PRO A 4 20.20 -11.31 -11.97
CA PRO A 4 18.83 -10.96 -12.35
C PRO A 4 18.35 -9.83 -11.43
N ILE A 5 18.07 -8.67 -12.02
CA ILE A 5 17.69 -7.46 -11.28
C ILE A 5 16.29 -7.56 -10.67
N HIS A 6 15.41 -8.33 -11.30
CA HIS A 6 14.01 -8.46 -10.90
C HIS A 6 13.83 -9.08 -9.50
N PRO A 7 14.47 -10.23 -9.17
CA PRO A 7 14.47 -10.76 -7.81
C PRO A 7 14.94 -9.76 -6.75
N LEU A 8 15.85 -8.84 -7.09
CA LEU A 8 16.27 -7.81 -6.14
C LEU A 8 15.19 -6.75 -5.94
N LEU A 9 14.52 -6.35 -7.03
CA LEU A 9 13.50 -5.30 -7.02
C LEU A 9 12.19 -5.74 -6.36
N VAL A 10 11.75 -6.99 -6.56
CA VAL A 10 10.44 -7.47 -6.04
C VAL A 10 10.34 -7.51 -4.51
N HIS A 11 11.45 -7.53 -3.78
CA HIS A 11 11.43 -7.52 -2.32
C HIS A 11 10.98 -6.17 -1.74
N PHE A 12 11.26 -5.05 -2.44
CA PHE A 12 10.89 -3.72 -1.95
C PHE A 12 9.37 -3.52 -1.93
N PRO A 13 8.61 -3.76 -3.03
CA PRO A 13 7.16 -3.69 -3.02
C PRO A 13 6.53 -4.55 -1.91
N ILE A 14 6.99 -5.79 -1.76
CA ILE A 14 6.45 -6.73 -0.77
C ILE A 14 6.61 -6.16 0.64
N ALA A 15 7.82 -5.73 1.01
CA ALA A 15 8.07 -5.13 2.31
C ALA A 15 7.23 -3.87 2.53
N LEU A 16 7.24 -2.93 1.58
CA LEU A 16 6.55 -1.65 1.70
C LEU A 16 5.03 -1.81 1.82
N LEU A 17 4.42 -2.70 1.04
CA LEU A 17 2.98 -2.97 1.10
C LEU A 17 2.59 -3.65 2.43
N ILE A 18 3.38 -4.61 2.91
CA ILE A 18 3.16 -5.26 4.22
C ILE A 18 3.26 -4.24 5.36
N PHE A 19 4.31 -3.40 5.37
CA PHE A 19 4.44 -2.34 6.36
C PHE A 19 3.31 -1.31 6.24
N GLY A 20 2.87 -0.99 5.02
CA GLY A 20 1.71 -0.14 4.79
C GLY A 20 0.45 -0.69 5.48
N VAL A 21 0.20 -1.99 5.38
CA VAL A 21 -0.91 -2.67 6.06
C VAL A 21 -0.76 -2.59 7.57
N ILE A 22 0.43 -2.87 8.13
CA ILE A 22 0.68 -2.77 9.57
C ILE A 22 0.40 -1.35 10.08
N PHE A 23 0.92 -0.34 9.38
CA PHE A 23 0.71 1.07 9.76
C PHE A 23 -0.76 1.47 9.61
N GLN A 24 -1.47 0.92 8.62
CA GLN A 24 -2.90 1.13 8.46
C GLN A 24 -3.70 0.56 9.64
N PHE A 25 -3.31 -0.61 10.18
CA PHE A 25 -3.92 -1.15 11.40
C PHE A 25 -3.59 -0.29 12.62
N VAL A 26 -2.34 0.14 12.80
CA VAL A 26 -1.96 1.02 13.92
C VAL A 26 -2.67 2.37 13.86
N ALA A 27 -2.96 2.86 12.65
CA ALA A 27 -3.73 4.09 12.43
C ALA A 27 -5.15 4.04 13.01
N LEU A 28 -5.70 2.85 13.31
CA LEU A 28 -6.98 2.74 14.00
C LEU A 28 -6.94 3.34 15.42
N TRP A 29 -5.78 3.29 16.08
CA TRP A 29 -5.55 3.90 17.40
C TRP A 29 -4.90 5.28 17.34
N LYS A 30 -3.95 5.49 16.42
CA LYS A 30 -3.21 6.76 16.27
C LYS A 30 -3.32 7.31 14.85
N LYS A 31 -4.44 7.96 14.55
CA LYS A 31 -4.85 8.30 13.17
C LYS A 31 -3.89 9.22 12.42
N GLU A 32 -3.48 10.36 12.97
CA GLU A 32 -2.86 11.43 12.14
C GLU A 32 -1.52 11.05 11.51
N PHE A 33 -0.62 10.47 12.29
CA PHE A 33 0.72 10.11 11.82
C PHE A 33 0.69 8.81 11.01
N PHE A 34 0.09 7.75 11.57
CA PHE A 34 0.15 6.42 10.96
C PHE A 34 -0.67 6.32 9.68
N ASN A 35 -1.76 7.09 9.54
CA ASN A 35 -2.53 7.11 8.30
C ASN A 35 -1.76 7.76 7.14
N LYS A 36 -0.97 8.81 7.42
CA LYS A 36 -0.08 9.44 6.42
C LYS A 36 1.07 8.50 6.06
N MET A 37 1.69 7.86 7.06
CA MET A 37 2.74 6.86 6.82
C MET A 37 2.24 5.68 5.99
N ALA A 38 1.04 5.15 6.28
CA ALA A 38 0.43 4.10 5.47
C ALA A 38 0.21 4.53 4.01
N LEU A 39 -0.21 5.79 3.77
CA LEU A 39 -0.33 6.33 2.41
C LEU A 39 1.02 6.36 1.68
N TYR A 40 2.08 6.86 2.33
CA TYR A 40 3.42 6.89 1.73
C TYR A 40 3.97 5.48 1.46
N LEU A 41 3.75 4.54 2.37
CA LEU A 41 4.15 3.14 2.21
C LEU A 41 3.40 2.44 1.07
N PHE A 42 2.08 2.62 0.97
CA PHE A 42 1.32 2.10 -0.16
C PHE A 42 1.72 2.76 -1.48
N GLY A 43 1.91 4.07 -1.51
CA GLY A 43 2.34 4.80 -2.70
C GLY A 43 3.71 4.35 -3.20
N SER A 44 4.71 4.35 -2.31
CA SER A 44 6.08 3.89 -2.64
C SER A 44 6.12 2.42 -3.02
N GLY A 45 5.42 1.55 -2.28
CA GLY A 45 5.32 0.12 -2.59
C GLY A 45 4.70 -0.14 -3.96
N PHE A 46 3.65 0.61 -4.32
CA PHE A 46 3.00 0.51 -5.62
C PHE A 46 3.91 0.99 -6.76
N VAL A 47 4.60 2.12 -6.61
CA VAL A 47 5.56 2.62 -7.62
C VAL A 47 6.70 1.63 -7.83
N MET A 48 7.28 1.10 -6.75
CA MET A 48 8.31 0.06 -6.84
C MET A 48 7.76 -1.24 -7.46
N GLY A 49 6.48 -1.55 -7.23
CA GLY A 49 5.81 -2.71 -7.82
C GLY A 49 5.74 -2.61 -9.34
N ILE A 50 5.41 -1.43 -9.86
CA ILE A 50 5.45 -1.14 -11.30
C ILE A 50 6.87 -1.29 -11.85
N ALA A 51 7.87 -0.72 -11.17
CA ALA A 51 9.28 -0.86 -11.58
C ALA A 51 9.74 -2.33 -11.60
N SER A 52 9.27 -3.12 -10.63
CA SER A 52 9.57 -4.56 -10.55
C SER A 52 8.89 -5.33 -11.69
N TYR A 53 7.63 -5.01 -12.00
CA TYR A 53 6.90 -5.61 -13.11
C TYR A 53 7.61 -5.36 -14.46
N MET A 54 8.07 -4.14 -14.71
CA MET A 54 8.80 -3.79 -15.94
C MET A 54 10.11 -4.57 -16.13
N THR A 55 10.67 -5.13 -15.06
CA THR A 55 11.94 -5.89 -15.11
C THR A 55 11.73 -7.41 -15.09
N GLY A 56 10.48 -7.89 -14.98
CA GLY A 56 10.13 -9.31 -14.84
C GLY A 56 10.58 -10.20 -16.00
N ASP A 57 10.32 -9.77 -17.23
CA ASP A 57 10.64 -10.55 -18.44
C ASP A 57 12.13 -10.89 -18.54
N SER A 58 12.99 -9.98 -18.07
CA SER A 58 14.44 -10.14 -18.06
C SER A 58 14.91 -11.30 -17.17
N ALA A 59 14.10 -11.78 -16.22
CA ALA A 59 14.45 -12.89 -15.33
C ALA A 59 14.08 -14.27 -15.89
N ILE A 60 13.25 -14.35 -16.93
CA ILE A 60 12.79 -15.62 -17.51
C ILE A 60 13.94 -16.44 -18.14
N PRO A 61 14.85 -15.85 -18.93
CA PRO A 61 15.98 -16.59 -19.51
C PRO A 61 16.89 -17.18 -18.43
N ASP A 62 17.26 -16.38 -17.42
CA ASP A 62 18.12 -16.79 -16.31
C ASP A 62 17.48 -17.91 -15.47
N ALA A 63 16.16 -17.86 -15.26
CA ALA A 63 15.42 -18.90 -14.55
C ALA A 63 15.37 -20.20 -15.35
N ARG A 64 15.13 -20.13 -16.67
CA ARG A 64 15.12 -21.31 -17.56
C ARG A 64 16.48 -21.97 -17.67
N GLU A 65 17.57 -21.21 -17.72
CA GLU A 65 18.93 -21.74 -17.76
C GLU A 65 19.26 -22.53 -16.48
N LYS A 66 18.85 -22.02 -15.30
CA LYS A 66 19.16 -22.63 -14.01
C LYS A 66 18.26 -23.79 -13.62
N TRP A 67 16.98 -23.72 -13.95
CA TRP A 67 15.95 -24.63 -13.42
C TRP A 67 15.15 -25.38 -14.51
N GLY A 68 15.47 -25.16 -15.78
CA GLY A 68 14.84 -25.81 -16.91
C GLY A 68 13.40 -25.35 -17.18
N GLN A 69 12.68 -26.09 -18.05
CA GLN A 69 11.31 -25.76 -18.46
C GLN A 69 10.28 -25.87 -17.33
N ALA A 70 10.58 -26.64 -16.27
CA ALA A 70 9.69 -26.81 -15.12
C ALA A 70 9.44 -25.50 -14.33
N VAL A 71 10.33 -24.51 -14.45
CA VAL A 71 10.18 -23.21 -13.78
C VAL A 71 9.07 -22.34 -14.39
N HIS A 72 8.65 -22.65 -15.62
CA HIS A 72 7.71 -21.81 -16.36
C HIS A 72 6.36 -21.67 -15.65
N SER A 73 5.80 -22.77 -15.13
CA SER A 73 4.53 -22.77 -14.39
C SER A 73 4.62 -22.00 -13.07
N MET A 74 5.78 -22.06 -12.40
CA MET A 74 6.02 -21.30 -11.17
C MET A 74 6.09 -19.80 -11.46
N VAL A 75 6.78 -19.40 -12.53
CA VAL A 75 6.87 -17.99 -12.95
C VAL A 75 5.50 -17.45 -13.34
N GLU A 76 4.73 -18.21 -14.14
CA GLU A 76 3.38 -17.83 -14.55
C GLU A 76 2.45 -17.64 -13.33
N THR A 77 2.52 -18.56 -12.37
CA THR A 77 1.75 -18.46 -11.12
C THR A 77 2.18 -17.25 -10.28
N HIS A 78 3.49 -16.99 -10.19
CA HIS A 78 4.03 -15.83 -9.49
C HIS A 78 3.56 -14.51 -10.12
N GLU A 79 3.63 -14.41 -11.45
CA GLU A 79 3.18 -13.25 -12.20
C GLU A 79 1.69 -12.99 -11.99
N HIS A 80 0.86 -14.05 -12.04
CA HIS A 80 -0.57 -13.94 -11.81
C HIS A 80 -0.90 -13.37 -10.42
N TYR A 81 -0.27 -13.91 -9.36
CA TYR A 81 -0.47 -13.39 -8.00
C TYR A 81 0.12 -12.00 -7.79
N ALA A 82 1.23 -11.68 -8.46
CA ALA A 82 1.81 -10.34 -8.44
C ALA A 82 0.85 -9.31 -9.04
N LEU A 83 0.23 -9.62 -10.19
CA LEU A 83 -0.77 -8.77 -10.83
C LEU A 83 -2.02 -8.57 -9.96
N ILE A 84 -2.55 -9.64 -9.36
CA ILE A 84 -3.70 -9.56 -8.45
C ILE A 84 -3.36 -8.66 -7.26
N THR A 85 -2.19 -8.87 -6.64
CA THR A 85 -1.73 -8.07 -5.50
C THR A 85 -1.60 -6.60 -5.88
N MET A 86 -1.00 -6.30 -7.02
CA MET A 86 -0.87 -4.95 -7.55
C MET A 86 -2.23 -4.31 -7.83
N ALA A 87 -3.20 -5.05 -8.38
CA ALA A 87 -4.55 -4.55 -8.61
C ALA A 87 -5.26 -4.20 -7.29
N ILE A 88 -5.17 -5.07 -6.28
CA ILE A 88 -5.78 -4.83 -4.96
C ILE A 88 -5.17 -3.61 -4.29
N PHE A 89 -3.84 -3.54 -4.19
CA PHE A 89 -3.18 -2.40 -3.54
C PHE A 89 -3.28 -1.11 -4.36
N GLY A 90 -3.35 -1.20 -5.68
CA GLY A 90 -3.67 -0.09 -6.57
C GLY A 90 -5.07 0.46 -6.29
N ALA A 91 -6.07 -0.41 -6.14
CA ALA A 91 -7.42 -0.01 -5.74
C ALA A 91 -7.45 0.62 -4.33
N VAL A 92 -6.76 0.02 -3.35
CA VAL A 92 -6.64 0.58 -1.99
C VAL A 92 -6.01 1.98 -2.02
N LEU A 93 -4.91 2.14 -2.75
CA LEU A 93 -4.24 3.43 -2.91
C LEU A 93 -5.16 4.44 -3.62
N PHE A 94 -5.85 4.02 -4.68
CA PHE A 94 -6.82 4.84 -5.39
C PHE A 94 -7.92 5.34 -4.44
N PHE A 95 -8.58 4.45 -3.70
CA PHE A 95 -9.61 4.82 -2.72
C PHE A 95 -9.07 5.74 -1.61
N LYS A 96 -7.80 5.57 -1.23
CA LYS A 96 -7.15 6.41 -0.21
C LYS A 96 -6.77 7.80 -0.74
N LEU A 97 -6.48 7.93 -2.03
CA LEU A 97 -6.17 9.19 -2.72
C LEU A 97 -7.41 9.95 -3.17
N LEU A 98 -8.54 9.26 -3.38
CA LEU A 98 -9.80 9.93 -3.65
C LEU A 98 -10.04 10.95 -2.52
N PRO A 99 -10.42 12.19 -2.87
CA PRO A 99 -10.92 13.17 -1.91
C PRO A 99 -12.32 12.74 -1.45
N VAL A 100 -12.41 11.55 -0.86
CA VAL A 100 -13.49 11.18 0.03
C VAL A 100 -13.33 12.12 1.22
N SER A 101 -14.03 13.25 1.12
CA SER A 101 -14.41 14.11 2.24
C SER A 101 -15.05 13.23 3.30
N ASN A 102 -14.22 12.57 4.10
CA ASN A 102 -14.65 11.83 5.26
C ASN A 102 -13.93 12.40 6.47
N ARG A 103 -14.46 13.56 6.82
CA ARG A 103 -14.67 13.99 8.20
C ARG A 103 -15.29 12.83 9.00
N ILE A 104 -14.48 11.86 9.43
CA ILE A 104 -14.86 10.90 10.48
C ILE A 104 -13.78 10.82 11.57
N ASN A 105 -13.96 11.78 12.48
CA ASN A 105 -13.75 11.71 13.92
C ASN A 105 -12.33 11.41 14.44
N GLY A 106 -11.69 12.49 14.88
CA GLY A 106 -10.56 12.48 15.81
C GLY A 106 -10.49 13.70 16.73
N SER A 107 -11.48 14.61 16.77
CA SER A 107 -11.50 15.65 17.81
C SER A 107 -12.87 16.29 18.02
N CYS A 108 -13.25 16.31 19.31
CA CYS A 108 -14.24 17.18 19.94
C CYS A 108 -15.74 16.87 19.79
N ARG A 109 -16.14 15.75 20.40
CA ARG A 109 -17.44 15.59 21.07
C ARG A 109 -17.64 16.53 22.29
N LEU A 110 -16.75 17.50 22.53
CA LEU A 110 -16.77 18.38 23.70
C LEU A 110 -17.03 19.87 23.38
N CYS A 111 -17.10 20.27 22.11
CA CYS A 111 -17.46 21.67 21.77
C CYS A 111 -18.96 21.90 21.64
N LEU A 112 -19.79 20.86 21.42
CA LEU A 112 -21.23 21.04 21.31
C LEU A 112 -21.93 21.21 22.67
N SER A 113 -21.35 20.73 23.77
CA SER A 113 -21.89 20.98 25.12
C SER A 113 -21.46 22.32 25.71
N CYS A 114 -20.35 22.92 25.25
CA CYS A 114 -19.97 24.29 25.64
C CYS A 114 -20.68 25.37 24.82
N ALA A 115 -21.03 25.10 23.55
CA ALA A 115 -21.71 26.09 22.70
C ALA A 115 -23.20 26.29 23.03
N LEU A 116 -23.85 25.32 23.70
CA LEU A 116 -25.26 25.41 24.09
C LEU A 116 -25.51 25.81 25.56
N LEU A 117 -24.46 25.89 26.39
CA LEU A 117 -24.58 26.29 27.81
C LEU A 117 -23.94 27.66 28.13
N ALA A 118 -23.32 28.33 27.17
CA ALA A 118 -22.70 29.66 27.35
C ALA A 118 -23.54 30.82 26.76
N GLN A 119 -24.85 30.65 26.59
CA GLN A 119 -25.79 31.76 26.38
C GLN A 119 -26.95 31.69 27.38
N PRO A 120 -26.74 32.18 28.60
CA PRO A 120 -27.76 32.87 29.38
C PRO A 120 -27.28 34.32 29.62
N ARG A 121 -28.09 35.38 29.63
CA ARG A 121 -29.54 35.53 29.72
C ARG A 121 -29.79 37.03 29.50
N TRP A 122 -30.90 37.38 28.86
CA TRP A 122 -31.44 38.73 28.85
C TRP A 122 -31.44 39.38 30.24
N LEU A 123 -30.81 40.56 30.35
CA LEU A 123 -31.26 41.79 31.00
C LEU A 123 -30.30 42.92 30.62
#